data_AF-A0A8H6VPS6-F1
#
_entry.id   AF-A0A8H6VPS6-F1
#
_cell.length_a   1.000
_cell.length_b   1.000
_cell.length_c   1.000
_cell.angle_alpha   90.00
_cell.angle_beta   90.00
_cell.angle_gamma   90.00
#
_symmetry.space_group_name_H-M   'P 1'
#
loop_
_entity.id
_entity.type
_entity.pdbx_description
1 polymer ?
#
loop_
_entity_poly.entity_id
_entity_poly.type
_entity_poly.pdbx_seq_one_letter_code
_entity_poly.pdbx_strand_id
1 'polypeptide(L)'
;MTGTDNTSKNPARVAAGLKSTLARDNVSDEAKVNAQERLMEMGYTEDVAAYQHDEELHQTRVQAGYKAALSNPKVSEEAKENARQHLEESELN
;
A
#
# COMPACT_ATOMS: atom_id res chain seq x y z
N MET A 1 22.80 -30.78 24.48
CA MET A 1 23.32 -29.66 23.67
C MET A 1 22.21 -29.24 22.70
N THR A 2 21.36 -28.29 23.08
CA THR A 2 20.32 -27.73 22.20
C THR A 2 20.86 -26.40 21.67
N GLY A 3 21.22 -26.39 20.38
CA GLY A 3 21.82 -25.24 19.71
C GLY A 3 20.88 -24.04 19.76
N THR A 4 21.18 -23.09 20.64
CA THR A 4 20.72 -21.71 20.54
C THR A 4 21.60 -21.02 19.51
N ASP A 5 21.43 -21.36 18.24
CA ASP A 5 22.03 -20.58 17.15
C ASP A 5 21.19 -19.32 17.00
N ASN A 6 21.59 -18.31 17.76
CA ASN A 6 21.22 -16.91 17.59
C ASN A 6 21.74 -16.44 16.23
N THR A 7 21.18 -17.00 15.16
CA THR A 7 21.49 -16.65 13.78
C THR A 7 20.95 -15.26 13.58
N SER A 8 21.83 -14.26 13.69
CA SER A 8 21.53 -12.90 13.24
C SER A 8 20.97 -13.00 11.83
N LYS A 9 19.65 -12.83 11.72
CA LYS A 9 18.95 -12.92 10.45
C LYS A 9 19.59 -11.92 9.50
N ASN A 10 19.88 -12.35 8.27
CA ASN A 10 20.49 -11.47 7.28
C ASN A 10 19.59 -10.23 7.08
N PRO A 11 20.07 -9.01 7.38
CA PRO A 11 19.26 -7.79 7.30
C PRO A 11 18.62 -7.57 5.93
N ALA A 12 19.31 -7.95 4.84
CA ALA A 12 18.77 -7.84 3.50
C ALA A 12 17.57 -8.78 3.27
N ARG A 13 17.59 -9.99 3.84
CA ARG A 13 16.46 -10.92 3.76
C ARG A 13 15.26 -10.43 4.58
N VAL A 14 15.52 -9.86 5.75
CA VAL A 14 14.46 -9.27 6.58
C VAL A 14 13.82 -8.09 5.85
N ALA A 15 14.62 -7.17 5.30
CA ALA A 15 14.12 -6.06 4.51
C ALA A 15 13.31 -6.52 3.29
N ALA A 16 13.77 -7.55 2.56
CA ALA A 16 13.02 -8.10 1.43
C ALA A 16 11.64 -8.66 1.84
N GLY A 17 11.55 -9.29 3.01
CA GLY A 17 10.28 -9.75 3.58
C GLY A 17 9.34 -8.59 3.91
N LEU A 18 9.86 -7.54 4.57
CA LEU A 18 9.08 -6.35 4.92
C LEU A 18 8.60 -5.60 3.67
N LYS A 19 9.43 -5.47 2.63
CA LYS A 19 9.05 -4.91 1.33
C LYS A 19 7.91 -5.72 0.69
N SER A 20 7.95 -7.04 0.82
CA SER A 20 6.88 -7.92 0.35
C SER A 20 5.57 -7.69 1.11
N THR A 21 5.64 -7.37 2.40
CA THR A 21 4.46 -6.98 3.20
C THR A 21 3.83 -5.68 2.68
N LEU A 22 4.64 -4.70 2.25
CA LEU A 22 4.14 -3.45 1.67
C LEU A 22 3.46 -3.66 0.32
N ALA A 23 3.99 -4.55 -0.51
CA ALA A 23 3.51 -4.76 -1.88
C ALA A 23 2.22 -5.61 -2.01
N ARG A 24 1.71 -6.16 -0.91
CA ARG A 24 0.59 -7.12 -0.95
C ARG A 24 -0.72 -6.47 -0.51
N ASP A 25 -1.74 -6.58 -1.36
CA ASP A 25 -3.08 -6.05 -1.10
C ASP A 25 -3.82 -6.79 0.02
N ASN A 26 -3.42 -8.03 0.33
CA ASN A 26 -4.06 -8.87 1.35
C ASN A 26 -3.42 -8.76 2.74
N VAL A 27 -2.70 -7.67 2.97
CA VAL A 27 -2.06 -7.34 4.25
C VAL A 27 -2.78 -6.16 4.87
N SER A 28 -3.00 -6.19 6.18
CA SER A 28 -3.63 -5.08 6.89
C SER A 28 -2.76 -3.82 6.89
N ASP A 29 -3.40 -2.66 6.98
CA ASP A 29 -2.71 -1.37 7.05
C ASP A 29 -1.76 -1.30 8.25
N GLU A 30 -2.16 -1.85 9.41
CA GLU A 30 -1.31 -1.93 10.61
C GLU A 30 -0.01 -2.73 10.34
N ALA A 31 -0.10 -3.84 9.60
CA ALA A 31 1.07 -4.64 9.25
C ALA A 31 1.94 -3.94 8.19
N LYS A 32 1.34 -3.18 7.27
CA LYS A 32 2.09 -2.32 6.33
C LYS A 32 2.84 -1.22 7.08
N VAL A 33 2.18 -0.50 8.00
CA VAL A 33 2.80 0.56 8.82
C VAL A 33 3.97 0.00 9.62
N ASN A 34 3.78 -1.12 10.32
CA ASN A 34 4.88 -1.75 11.07
C ASN A 34 6.06 -2.16 10.17
N ALA A 35 5.77 -2.65 8.96
CA ALA A 35 6.81 -2.99 8.00
C ALA A 35 7.57 -1.76 7.49
N GLN A 36 6.89 -0.63 7.26
CA GLN A 36 7.52 0.65 6.92
C GLN A 36 8.44 1.13 8.04
N GLU A 37 7.95 1.17 9.28
CA GLU A 37 8.74 1.58 10.45
C GLU A 37 10.01 0.75 10.60
N ARG A 38 9.88 -0.57 10.46
CA ARG A 38 11.03 -1.48 10.57
C ARG A 38 12.02 -1.32 9.42
N LEU A 39 11.56 -1.04 8.20
CA LEU A 39 12.44 -0.73 7.07
C LEU A 39 13.20 0.60 7.29
N MET A 40 12.52 1.62 7.82
CA MET A 40 13.15 2.90 8.17
C MET A 40 14.23 2.73 9.25
N GLU A 41 13.92 1.97 10.32
CA GLU A 41 14.90 1.66 11.38
C GLU A 41 16.12 0.92 10.85
N MET A 42 15.94 0.08 9.82
CA MET A 42 17.01 -0.67 9.16
C MET A 42 17.77 0.14 8.10
N GLY A 43 17.39 1.41 7.86
CA GLY A 43 18.04 2.31 6.90
C GLY A 43 17.54 2.20 5.45
N TYR A 44 16.43 1.52 5.20
CA TYR A 44 15.80 1.38 3.88
C TYR A 44 14.74 2.47 3.64
N THR A 45 15.06 3.72 3.99
CA THR A 45 14.14 4.86 3.87
C THR A 45 13.77 5.19 2.43
N GLU A 46 14.71 5.02 1.50
CA GLU A 46 14.46 5.22 0.05
C GLU A 46 13.41 4.25 -0.48
N ASP A 47 13.45 2.99 -0.04
CA ASP A 47 12.44 2.00 -0.43
C ASP A 47 11.06 2.39 0.10
N VAL A 48 10.98 2.82 1.37
CA VAL A 48 9.72 3.26 1.98
C VAL A 48 9.15 4.46 1.23
N ALA A 49 9.99 5.45 0.88
CA ALA A 49 9.57 6.61 0.09
C ALA A 49 9.07 6.20 -1.31
N ALA A 50 9.76 5.27 -1.97
CA ALA A 50 9.33 4.74 -3.27
C ALA A 50 7.97 4.03 -3.18
N TYR A 51 7.74 3.23 -2.13
CA TYR A 51 6.46 2.58 -1.89
C TYR A 51 5.32 3.58 -1.65
N GLN A 52 5.55 4.57 -0.79
CA GLN A 52 4.55 5.61 -0.51
C GLN A 52 4.16 6.38 -1.78
N HIS A 53 5.14 6.69 -2.64
CA HIS A 53 4.88 7.35 -3.90
C HIS A 53 4.07 6.46 -4.87
N ASP A 54 4.38 5.17 -4.96
CA ASP A 54 3.64 4.25 -5.82
C ASP A 54 2.19 4.07 -5.33
N GLU A 55 1.97 4.03 -4.01
CA GLU A 55 0.64 3.94 -3.41
C GLU A 55 -0.17 5.24 -3.65
N GLU A 56 0.44 6.42 -3.52
CA GLU A 56 -0.19 7.70 -3.87
C GLU A 56 -0.57 7.77 -5.37
N LEU A 57 0.33 7.33 -6.26
CA LEU A 57 0.06 7.24 -7.69
C LEU A 57 -1.07 6.26 -7.99
N HIS A 58 -1.11 5.13 -7.29
CA HIS A 58 -2.20 4.15 -7.41
C HIS A 58 -3.54 4.79 -7.04
N GLN A 59 -3.63 5.43 -5.88
CA GLN A 59 -4.83 6.11 -5.42
C GLN A 59 -5.28 7.20 -6.40
N THR A 60 -4.34 8.00 -6.91
CA THR A 60 -4.64 9.04 -7.90
C THR A 60 -5.25 8.45 -9.19
N ARG A 61 -4.70 7.34 -9.69
CA ARG A 61 -5.22 6.66 -10.90
C ARG A 61 -6.61 6.05 -10.65
N VAL A 62 -6.82 5.47 -9.47
CA VAL A 62 -8.13 4.93 -9.05
C VAL A 62 -9.18 6.04 -9.03
N GLN A 63 -8.88 7.16 -8.37
CA GLN A 63 -9.78 8.34 -8.34
C GLN A 63 -10.05 8.89 -9.74
N ALA A 64 -9.03 8.98 -10.60
CA ALA A 64 -9.21 9.40 -12.00
C ALA A 64 -10.14 8.44 -12.77
N GLY A 65 -10.04 7.14 -12.52
CA GLY A 65 -10.94 6.12 -13.07
C GLY A 65 -12.39 6.31 -12.64
N TYR A 66 -12.62 6.55 -11.34
CA TYR A 66 -13.97 6.85 -10.83
C TYR A 66 -14.53 8.14 -11.43
N LYS A 67 -13.73 9.21 -11.55
CA LYS A 67 -14.12 10.46 -12.21
C LYS A 67 -14.50 10.22 -13.69
N ALA A 68 -13.77 9.37 -14.39
CA ALA A 68 -14.10 8.97 -15.75
C ALA A 68 -15.41 8.17 -15.83
N ALA A 69 -15.65 7.26 -14.86
CA ALA A 69 -16.89 6.48 -14.79
C ALA A 69 -18.14 7.38 -14.62
N LEU A 70 -18.05 8.45 -13.81
CA LEU A 70 -19.13 9.44 -13.64
C LEU A 70 -19.51 10.16 -14.94
N SER A 71 -18.52 10.44 -15.79
CA SER A 71 -18.71 11.18 -17.04
C SER A 71 -19.11 10.28 -18.22
N ASN A 72 -18.98 8.96 -18.08
CA ASN A 72 -19.22 8.03 -19.17
C ASN A 72 -20.72 7.71 -19.31
N PRO A 73 -21.36 8.02 -20.45
CA PRO A 73 -22.78 7.73 -20.65
C PRO A 73 -23.11 6.23 -20.74
N LYS A 74 -22.10 5.36 -20.92
CA LYS A 74 -22.26 3.89 -20.95
C LYS A 74 -22.23 3.24 -19.56
N VAL A 75 -21.91 3.98 -18.51
CA VAL A 75 -21.89 3.48 -17.14
C VAL A 75 -23.28 3.63 -16.52
N SER A 76 -23.74 2.61 -15.80
CA SER A 76 -25.05 2.64 -15.13
C SER A 76 -25.09 3.65 -13.99
N GLU A 77 -26.27 4.15 -13.66
CA GLU A 77 -26.44 5.11 -12.56
C GLU A 77 -26.03 4.52 -11.20
N GLU A 78 -26.28 3.23 -10.96
CA GLU A 78 -25.82 2.52 -9.76
C GLU A 78 -24.28 2.51 -9.65
N ALA A 79 -23.58 2.22 -10.76
CA ALA A 79 -22.13 2.22 -10.77
C ALA A 79 -21.54 3.64 -10.63
N LYS A 80 -22.23 4.67 -11.16
CA LYS A 80 -21.86 6.06 -10.94
C LYS A 80 -22.04 6.44 -9.48
N GLU A 81 -23.12 6.02 -8.83
CA GLU A 81 -23.35 6.32 -7.42
C GLU A 81 -22.27 5.70 -6.52
N ASN A 82 -21.92 4.44 -6.76
CA ASN A 82 -20.79 3.81 -6.09
C ASN A 82 -19.46 4.58 -6.34
N ALA A 83 -19.22 5.03 -7.57
CA ALA A 83 -18.05 5.85 -7.89
C ALA A 83 -18.03 7.20 -7.16
N ARG A 84 -19.21 7.83 -6.94
CA ARG A 84 -19.30 9.07 -6.13
C ARG A 84 -18.91 8.81 -4.68
N GLN A 85 -19.44 7.75 -4.07
CA GLN A 85 -19.17 7.40 -2.68
C GLN A 85 -17.67 7.16 -2.46
N HIS A 86 -17.01 6.42 -3.34
CA HIS A 86 -15.55 6.20 -3.24
C HIS A 86 -14.73 7.48 -3.40
N LEU A 87 -15.16 8.41 -4.26
CA LEU A 87 -14.50 9.70 -4.42
C LEU A 87 -14.68 10.57 -3.18
N GLU A 88 -15.87 10.62 -2.60
CA GLU A 88 -16.16 11.37 -1.38
C GLU A 88 -15.36 10.82 -0.18
N GLU A 89 -15.34 9.51 0.00
CA GLU A 89 -14.53 8.84 1.03
C GLU A 89 -13.03 9.14 0.87
N SER A 90 -12.54 9.19 -0.37
CA SER A 90 -11.14 9.49 -0.66
C SER A 90 -10.77 10.96 -0.51
N GLU A 91 -11.73 11.89 -0.65
CA GLU A 91 -11.52 13.34 -0.47
C GLU A 91 -11.65 13.79 0.99
N LEU A 92 -12.27 12.96 1.85
CA LEU A 92 -12.46 13.25 3.28
C LEU A 92 -11.30 12.80 4.19
N ASN A 93 -10.35 12.04 3.64
CA ASN A 93 -9.27 11.38 4.39
C ASN A 93 -7.91 12.03 4.09
#